data_AF-A0A928BQY9-F1
#
_entry.id   AF-A0A928BQY9-F1
#
_cell.length_a   1.000
_cell.length_b   1.000
_cell.length_c   1.000
_cell.angle_alpha   90.00
_cell.angle_beta   90.00
_cell.angle_gamma   90.00
#
_symmetry.space_group_name_H-M   'P 1'
#
loop_
_entity.id
_entity.type
_entity.pdbx_description
1 polymer ?
#
loop_
_entity_poly.entity_id
_entity_poly.type
_entity_poly.pdbx_seq_one_letter_code
_entity_poly.pdbx_strand_id
1 'polypeptide(L)'
;MATLIVVAILLIDQAIKIWVKTSMSLHESIHITDWFYITFIENMGMAFGMQLGSKIILSLFRVAAICVLGYYIWQQVKKNARTGYIVCLSMVLAGAAGNLIDCMFYGLVFNESSPYYLSFFVPFGTGYAPFLMGKVVDMFYFPLIETEWPTWMPFVGGDHFVFFSPVFNFADASISVSVVLLLLFYREEISKISIKKEEKKVEE
;
A
#
# COMPACT_ATOMS: atom_id res chain seq x y z
N MET A 1 17.22 -9.66 -11.40
CA MET A 1 16.38 -8.50 -11.78
C MET A 1 15.18 -8.35 -10.85
N ALA A 2 14.23 -9.30 -10.82
CA ALA A 2 13.03 -9.23 -9.96
C ALA A 2 13.37 -8.89 -8.49
N THR A 3 14.32 -9.61 -7.89
CA THR A 3 14.79 -9.35 -6.51
C THR A 3 15.32 -7.92 -6.32
N LEU A 4 16.03 -7.37 -7.30
CA LEU A 4 16.59 -6.02 -7.21
C LEU A 4 15.47 -4.98 -7.21
N ILE A 5 14.43 -5.16 -8.02
CA ILE A 5 13.24 -4.30 -8.04
C ILE A 5 12.53 -4.34 -6.69
N VAL A 6 12.33 -5.55 -6.15
CA VAL A 6 11.68 -5.72 -4.83
C VAL A 6 12.48 -5.01 -3.75
N VAL A 7 13.79 -5.24 -3.68
CA VAL A 7 14.66 -4.61 -2.68
C VAL A 7 14.67 -3.09 -2.84
N ALA A 8 14.77 -2.57 -4.06
CA ALA A 8 14.78 -1.13 -4.30
C ALA A 8 13.48 -0.46 -3.84
N ILE A 9 12.32 -1.03 -4.19
CA ILE A 9 11.01 -0.48 -3.79
C ILE A 9 10.85 -0.55 -2.27
N LEU A 10 11.22 -1.66 -1.64
CA LEU A 10 11.16 -1.80 -0.18
C LEU A 10 12.06 -0.78 0.53
N LEU A 11 13.28 -0.56 0.04
CA LEU A 11 14.18 0.42 0.64
C LEU A 11 13.63 1.83 0.52
N ILE A 12 13.09 2.21 -0.64
CA ILE A 12 12.51 3.53 -0.85
C ILE A 12 11.26 3.71 0.03
N ASP A 13 10.36 2.73 0.03
CA ASP A 13 9.13 2.75 0.84
C ASP A 13 9.44 2.93 2.33
N GLN A 14 10.31 2.07 2.87
CA GLN A 14 10.64 2.10 4.29
C GLN A 14 11.44 3.35 4.68
N ALA A 15 12.32 3.85 3.81
CA ALA A 15 13.05 5.08 4.07
C ALA A 15 12.10 6.29 4.18
N ILE A 16 11.15 6.43 3.25
CA ILE A 16 10.19 7.54 3.26
C ILE A 16 9.28 7.43 4.49
N LYS A 17 8.76 6.23 4.80
CA LYS A 17 7.87 6.02 5.96
C LYS A 17 8.56 6.33 7.28
N ILE A 18 9.79 5.86 7.46
CA ILE A 18 10.58 6.15 8.67
C ILE A 18 10.83 7.67 8.78
N TRP A 19 11.18 8.32 7.67
CA TRP A 19 11.39 9.77 7.66
C TRP A 19 10.12 10.53 8.04
N VAL A 20 8.98 10.23 7.42
CA VAL A 20 7.68 10.86 7.75
C VAL A 20 7.36 10.66 9.23
N LYS A 21 7.43 9.42 9.72
CA LYS A 21 7.07 9.09 11.10
C LYS A 21 7.97 9.76 12.14
N THR A 22 9.24 10.01 11.82
CA THR A 22 10.21 10.60 12.77
C THR A 22 10.38 12.11 12.63
N SER A 23 9.87 12.70 11.55
CA SER A 23 10.03 14.13 11.25
C SER A 23 8.72 14.91 11.26
N MET A 24 7.57 14.23 11.30
CA MET A 24 6.25 14.84 11.28
C MET A 24 5.39 14.36 12.44
N SER A 25 4.53 15.24 12.95
CA SER A 25 3.45 14.89 13.89
C SER A 25 2.23 14.36 13.13
N LEU A 26 1.41 13.55 13.80
CA LEU A 26 0.24 12.92 13.17
C LEU A 26 -0.74 13.98 12.65
N HIS A 27 -1.17 13.87 11.40
CA HIS A 27 -1.97 14.84 10.62
C HIS A 27 -1.25 16.12 10.20
N GLU A 28 0.05 16.26 10.49
CA GLU A 28 0.85 17.34 9.93
C GLU A 28 0.93 17.19 8.41
N SER A 29 0.88 18.32 7.69
CA SER A 29 0.97 18.37 6.24
C SER A 29 2.07 19.33 5.81
N ILE A 30 3.03 18.83 5.04
CA ILE A 30 4.03 19.63 4.33
C ILE A 30 3.47 19.92 2.93
N HIS A 31 3.23 21.21 2.64
CA HIS A 31 2.84 21.68 1.32
C HIS A 31 4.02 21.58 0.35
N ILE A 32 3.82 20.91 -0.79
CA ILE A 32 4.80 20.85 -1.87
C ILE A 32 4.29 21.70 -3.05
N THR A 33 3.04 21.48 -3.45
CA THR A 33 2.28 22.31 -4.41
C THR A 33 0.80 22.28 -4.04
N ASP A 34 -0.01 23.14 -4.66
CA ASP A 34 -1.45 23.22 -4.37
C ASP A 34 -2.20 21.91 -4.65
N TRP A 35 -1.64 21.03 -5.49
CA TRP A 35 -2.20 19.72 -5.85
C TRP A 35 -1.41 18.54 -5.23
N PHE A 36 -0.39 18.80 -4.40
CA PHE A 36 0.43 17.77 -3.77
C PHE A 36 0.94 18.16 -2.38
N TYR A 37 0.61 17.32 -1.40
CA TYR A 37 1.03 17.45 -0.01
C TYR A 37 1.65 16.13 0.47
N ILE A 38 2.60 16.26 1.40
CA ILE A 38 3.04 15.14 2.23
C ILE A 38 2.29 15.27 3.55
N THR A 39 1.31 14.41 3.80
CA THR A 39 0.43 14.46 4.98
C THR A 39 0.58 13.19 5.80
N PHE A 40 1.07 13.28 7.03
CA PHE A 40 1.30 12.09 7.85
C PHE A 40 -0.02 11.52 8.38
N ILE A 41 -0.41 10.35 7.87
CA ILE A 41 -1.55 9.57 8.36
C ILE A 41 -1.08 8.16 8.73
N GLU A 42 -1.66 7.60 9.79
CA GLU A 42 -1.49 6.19 10.13
C GLU A 42 -2.78 5.41 9.88
N ASN A 43 -2.71 4.44 8.99
CA ASN A 43 -3.83 3.57 8.69
C ASN A 43 -3.73 2.27 9.51
N MET A 44 -4.84 1.86 10.11
CA MET A 44 -4.96 0.58 10.81
C MET A 44 -4.76 -0.65 9.89
N GLY A 45 -4.67 -0.43 8.57
CA GLY A 45 -4.57 -1.46 7.54
C GLY A 45 -5.94 -2.05 7.19
N MET A 46 -7.03 -1.30 7.38
CA MET A 46 -8.40 -1.72 7.08
C MET A 46 -8.85 -1.17 5.72
N ALA A 47 -9.53 -1.98 4.92
CA ALA A 47 -10.19 -1.49 3.70
C ALA A 47 -11.54 -0.86 4.10
N PHE A 48 -11.78 0.40 3.70
CA PHE A 48 -13.06 1.12 3.88
C PHE A 48 -13.55 1.26 5.34
N GLY A 49 -12.65 1.29 6.33
CA GLY A 49 -13.04 1.46 7.74
C GLY A 49 -13.84 0.30 8.34
N MET A 50 -14.11 -0.76 7.57
CA MET A 50 -14.81 -1.96 8.03
C MET A 50 -13.81 -3.04 8.42
N GLN A 51 -13.85 -3.46 9.68
CA GLN A 51 -13.03 -4.55 10.18
C GLN A 51 -13.72 -5.89 9.84
N LEU A 52 -13.47 -6.42 8.63
CA LEU A 52 -13.89 -7.76 8.27
C LEU A 52 -13.01 -8.78 9.03
N GLY A 53 -13.42 -9.13 10.25
CA GLY A 53 -12.70 -10.06 11.12
C GLY A 53 -11.55 -9.40 11.90
N SER A 54 -10.73 -10.21 12.58
CA SER A 54 -9.60 -9.68 13.35
C SER A 54 -8.47 -9.19 12.43
N LYS A 55 -7.79 -8.11 12.82
CA LYS A 55 -6.61 -7.59 12.10
C LYS A 55 -5.56 -8.67 11.84
N ILE A 56 -5.41 -9.61 12.77
CA ILE A 56 -4.51 -10.77 12.63
C ILE A 56 -4.90 -11.62 11.42
N ILE A 57 -6.19 -11.92 11.21
CA ILE A 57 -6.64 -12.72 10.07
C ILE A 57 -6.31 -12.02 8.75
N LEU A 58 -6.55 -10.71 8.67
CA LEU A 58 -6.21 -9.91 7.49
C LEU A 58 -4.69 -9.92 7.22
N SER A 59 -3.89 -9.75 8.26
CA SER A 59 -2.42 -9.80 8.14
C SER A 59 -1.91 -11.20 7.75
N LEU A 60 -2.48 -12.27 8.31
CA LEU A 60 -2.14 -13.65 7.94
C LEU A 60 -2.52 -13.96 6.49
N PHE A 61 -3.68 -13.48 6.04
CA PHE A 61 -4.09 -13.59 4.64
C PHE A 61 -3.10 -12.87 3.71
N ARG A 62 -2.63 -11.67 4.07
CA ARG A 62 -1.60 -10.95 3.30
C ARG A 62 -0.28 -11.73 3.24
N VAL A 63 0.17 -12.28 4.36
CA VAL A 63 1.38 -13.15 4.39
C VAL A 63 1.22 -14.30 3.42
N ALA A 64 0.09 -15.02 3.46
CA ALA A 64 -0.17 -16.12 2.53
C ALA A 64 -0.19 -15.66 1.07
N ALA A 65 -0.86 -14.53 0.77
CA ALA A 65 -0.92 -13.96 -0.58
C ALA A 65 0.47 -13.57 -1.11
N ILE A 66 1.32 -12.96 -0.28
CA ILE A 66 2.72 -12.61 -0.63
C ILE A 66 3.54 -13.87 -0.92
N CYS A 67 3.42 -14.91 -0.10
CA CYS A 67 4.10 -16.18 -0.34
C CYS A 67 3.66 -16.84 -1.66
N VAL A 68 2.35 -16.88 -1.93
CA VAL A 68 1.79 -17.41 -3.17
C VAL A 68 2.27 -16.60 -4.38
N LEU A 69 2.26 -15.27 -4.28
CA LEU A 69 2.72 -14.39 -5.36
C LEU A 69 4.22 -14.55 -5.60
N GLY A 70 5.03 -14.65 -4.55
CA GLY A 70 6.47 -14.89 -4.66
C GLY A 70 6.79 -16.23 -5.34
N TYR A 71 6.07 -17.29 -4.96
CA TYR A 71 6.18 -18.58 -5.63
C TYR A 71 5.74 -18.52 -7.10
N TYR A 72 4.65 -17.80 -7.39
CA TYR A 72 4.17 -17.59 -8.75
C TYR A 72 5.20 -16.85 -9.60
N ILE A 73 5.80 -15.77 -9.09
CA ILE A 73 6.89 -15.03 -9.78
C ILE A 73 8.05 -15.96 -10.07
N TRP A 74 8.48 -16.78 -9.12
CA TRP A 74 9.54 -17.76 -9.34
C TRP A 74 9.23 -18.74 -10.48
N GLN A 75 7.98 -19.22 -10.58
CA GLN A 75 7.56 -20.04 -11.71
C GLN A 75 7.60 -19.28 -13.04
N GLN A 76 7.18 -18.02 -13.06
CA GLN A 76 7.17 -17.20 -14.29
C GLN A 76 8.59 -16.89 -14.77
N VAL A 77 9.51 -16.65 -13.85
CA VAL A 77 10.95 -16.52 -14.16
C VAL A 77 11.48 -17.80 -14.79
N LYS A 78 11.17 -18.97 -14.22
CA LYS A 78 11.58 -20.27 -14.80
C LYS A 78 10.99 -20.55 -16.18
N LYS A 79 9.82 -20.01 -16.48
CA LYS A 79 9.15 -20.13 -17.79
C LYS A 79 9.61 -19.09 -18.81
N ASN A 80 10.61 -18.27 -18.49
CA ASN A 80 11.07 -17.14 -19.32
C ASN A 80 9.90 -16.24 -19.75
N ALA A 81 8.99 -15.93 -18.81
CA ALA A 81 7.94 -14.97 -19.06
C ALA A 81 8.53 -13.59 -19.41
N ARG A 82 7.76 -12.76 -20.11
CA ARG A 82 8.21 -11.43 -20.53
C ARG A 82 8.70 -10.62 -19.34
N THR A 83 9.86 -9.99 -19.49
CA THR A 83 10.52 -9.27 -18.40
C THR A 83 9.63 -8.23 -17.75
N GLY A 84 8.91 -7.42 -18.54
CA GLY A 84 8.03 -6.38 -17.97
C GLY A 84 6.82 -6.94 -17.20
N TYR A 85 6.34 -8.14 -17.54
CA TYR A 85 5.34 -8.84 -16.74
C TYR A 85 5.90 -9.21 -15.36
N ILE A 86 7.11 -9.78 -15.32
CA ILE A 86 7.82 -10.10 -14.08
C ILE A 86 8.09 -8.84 -13.24
N VAL A 87 8.44 -7.72 -13.89
CA VAL A 87 8.63 -6.41 -13.24
C VAL A 87 7.36 -5.97 -12.53
N CYS A 88 6.21 -5.98 -13.21
CA CYS A 88 4.95 -5.56 -12.61
C CYS A 88 4.55 -6.47 -11.44
N LEU A 89 4.70 -7.79 -11.56
CA LEU A 89 4.45 -8.71 -10.43
C LEU A 89 5.39 -8.45 -9.25
N SER A 90 6.67 -8.15 -9.54
CA SER A 90 7.67 -7.84 -8.51
C SER A 90 7.33 -6.56 -7.77
N MET A 91 6.82 -5.55 -8.47
CA MET A 91 6.36 -4.29 -7.87
C MET A 91 5.12 -4.51 -6.98
N VAL A 92 4.15 -5.33 -7.40
CA VAL A 92 3.00 -5.71 -6.56
C VAL A 92 3.46 -6.45 -5.30
N LEU A 93 4.38 -7.42 -5.45
CA LEU A 93 4.96 -8.14 -4.32
C LEU A 93 5.68 -7.19 -3.35
N ALA A 94 6.47 -6.26 -3.88
CA ALA A 94 7.23 -5.30 -3.09
C ALA A 94 6.32 -4.35 -2.29
N GLY A 95 5.29 -3.79 -2.93
CA GLY A 95 4.34 -2.92 -2.24
C GLY A 95 3.55 -3.68 -1.16
N ALA A 96 3.07 -4.88 -1.47
CA ALA A 96 2.36 -5.71 -0.49
C ALA A 96 3.27 -6.07 0.70
N ALA A 97 4.54 -6.41 0.44
CA ALA A 97 5.51 -6.69 1.48
C ALA A 97 5.87 -5.44 2.31
N GLY A 98 5.99 -4.26 1.70
CA GLY A 98 6.26 -3.00 2.39
C GLY A 98 5.18 -2.68 3.44
N ASN A 99 3.91 -2.71 3.05
CA ASN A 99 2.81 -2.49 4.00
C ASN A 99 2.69 -3.59 5.05
N LEU A 100 3.07 -4.84 4.72
CA LEU A 100 3.12 -5.92 5.70
C LEU A 100 4.23 -5.69 6.75
N ILE A 101 5.40 -5.17 6.35
CA ILE A 101 6.51 -4.85 7.27
C ILE A 101 6.06 -3.84 8.32
N ASP A 102 5.31 -2.81 7.91
CA ASP A 102 4.75 -1.82 8.85
C ASP A 102 3.84 -2.51 9.88
N CYS A 103 2.90 -3.33 9.41
CA CYS A 103 2.01 -4.07 10.29
C CYS A 103 2.76 -5.01 11.24
N MET A 104 3.81 -5.69 10.75
CA MET A 104 4.61 -6.62 11.54
C MET A 104 5.41 -5.91 12.63
N PHE A 105 6.08 -4.80 12.29
CA PHE A 105 7.18 -4.29 13.11
C PHE A 105 6.99 -2.88 13.65
N TYR A 106 6.22 -2.00 13.01
CA TYR A 106 6.20 -0.58 13.44
C TYR A 106 5.61 -0.42 14.84
N GLY A 107 4.64 -1.27 15.20
CA GLY A 107 4.11 -1.35 16.57
C GLY A 107 5.16 -1.71 17.62
N LEU A 108 6.18 -2.48 17.24
CA LEU A 108 7.20 -3.00 18.15
C LEU A 108 8.37 -2.04 18.34
N VAL A 109 8.64 -1.17 17.36
CA VAL A 109 9.88 -0.35 17.31
C VAL A 109 9.64 1.15 17.45
N PHE A 110 8.41 1.61 17.38
CA PHE A 110 8.07 3.02 17.58
C PHE A 110 7.12 3.22 18.76
N ASN A 111 7.21 4.39 19.39
CA ASN A 111 6.15 4.88 20.25
C ASN A 111 4.91 5.29 19.42
N GLU A 112 3.80 5.56 20.11
CA GLU A 112 2.58 6.00 19.45
C GLU A 112 2.75 7.39 18.81
N SER A 113 2.25 7.54 17.59
CA SER A 113 2.25 8.83 16.89
C SER A 113 1.19 9.76 17.48
N SER A 114 1.52 11.04 17.58
CA SER A 114 0.68 12.05 18.21
C SER A 114 0.60 13.31 17.35
N PRO A 115 -0.53 14.04 17.36
CA PRO A 115 -0.61 15.37 16.75
C PRO A 115 0.27 16.42 17.46
N TYR A 116 0.76 16.13 18.67
CA TYR A 116 1.45 17.10 19.53
C TYR A 116 2.97 16.91 19.63
N TYR A 117 3.48 15.75 19.23
CA TYR A 117 4.91 15.43 19.32
C TYR A 117 5.34 14.42 18.26
N LEU A 118 6.64 14.36 17.99
CA LEU A 118 7.23 13.45 17.01
C LEU A 118 7.34 12.02 17.55
N SER A 119 7.12 11.03 16.68
CA SER A 119 7.39 9.63 17.01
C SER A 119 8.89 9.33 16.93
N PHE A 120 9.36 8.41 17.76
CA PHE A 120 10.76 8.02 17.87
C PHE A 120 10.89 6.51 18.10
N PHE A 121 12.09 6.00 17.86
CA PHE A 121 12.41 4.60 18.08
C PHE A 121 12.46 4.25 19.56
N VAL A 122 11.86 3.12 19.91
CA VAL A 122 11.90 2.54 21.26
C VAL A 122 12.54 1.15 21.22
N PRO A 123 13.01 0.61 22.37
CA PRO A 123 13.49 -0.76 22.43
C PRO A 123 12.48 -1.75 21.84
N PHE A 124 12.96 -2.71 21.06
CA PHE A 124 12.11 -3.67 20.36
C PHE A 124 11.14 -4.38 21.32
N GLY A 125 9.85 -4.34 20.99
CA GLY A 125 8.77 -4.94 21.79
C GLY A 125 8.17 -4.02 22.84
N THR A 126 8.69 -2.80 23.01
CA THR A 126 8.16 -1.79 23.95
C THR A 126 7.37 -0.67 23.26
N GLY A 127 7.16 -0.79 21.94
CA GLY A 127 6.37 0.16 21.16
C GLY A 127 4.87 0.11 21.42
N TYR A 128 4.14 0.86 20.60
CA TYR A 128 2.70 1.09 20.79
C TYR A 128 1.80 -0.14 20.54
N ALA A 129 2.30 -1.19 19.88
CA ALA A 129 1.49 -2.36 19.55
C ALA A 129 2.31 -3.66 19.40
N PRO A 130 1.72 -4.83 19.66
CA PRO A 130 2.38 -6.11 19.44
C PRO A 130 2.58 -6.41 17.95
N PHE A 131 3.29 -7.51 17.67
CA PHE A 131 3.56 -8.01 16.32
C PHE A 131 2.26 -8.15 15.49
N LEU A 132 2.31 -7.77 14.20
CA LEU A 132 1.18 -7.73 13.25
C LEU A 132 0.08 -6.70 13.55
N MET A 133 0.23 -5.89 14.61
CA MET A 133 -0.73 -4.85 14.98
C MET A 133 -0.27 -3.43 14.67
N GLY A 134 0.90 -3.25 14.05
CA GLY A 134 1.39 -1.96 13.58
C GLY A 134 0.45 -1.28 12.58
N LYS A 135 0.45 0.05 12.58
CA LYS A 135 -0.27 0.87 11.61
C LYS A 135 0.64 1.12 10.39
N VAL A 136 0.04 1.18 9.21
CA VAL A 136 0.70 1.53 7.95
C VAL A 136 0.85 3.05 7.89
N VAL A 137 2.02 3.53 7.49
CA VAL A 137 2.28 4.97 7.34
C VAL A 137 1.92 5.40 5.92
N ASP A 138 0.96 6.31 5.81
CA ASP A 138 0.51 6.93 4.57
C ASP A 138 0.96 8.40 4.56
N MET A 139 1.31 8.91 3.37
CA MET A 139 1.91 10.24 3.27
C MET A 139 1.54 11.04 2.02
N PHE A 140 1.26 10.43 0.89
CA PHE A 140 1.02 11.16 -0.35
C PHE A 140 -0.44 11.55 -0.47
N TYR A 141 -0.71 12.85 -0.50
CA TYR A 141 -2.04 13.43 -0.64
C TYR A 141 -2.08 14.33 -1.89
N PHE A 142 -3.03 14.06 -2.79
CA PHE A 142 -3.18 14.78 -4.06
C PHE A 142 -4.61 15.29 -4.24
N PRO A 143 -5.00 16.43 -3.63
CA PRO A 143 -6.31 17.04 -3.85
C PRO A 143 -6.34 17.67 -5.26
N LEU A 144 -6.55 16.84 -6.29
CA LEU A 144 -6.40 17.25 -7.69
C LEU A 144 -7.43 18.30 -8.12
N ILE A 145 -8.64 18.26 -7.56
CA ILE A 145 -9.67 19.27 -7.76
C ILE A 145 -10.29 19.55 -6.41
N GLU A 146 -10.16 20.78 -5.94
CA GLU A 146 -10.77 21.27 -4.70
C GLU A 146 -11.69 22.43 -5.07
N THR A 147 -13.00 22.25 -4.92
CA THR A 147 -14.01 23.24 -5.28
C THR A 147 -15.25 23.05 -4.41
N GLU A 148 -16.12 24.05 -4.36
CA GLU A 148 -17.46 23.89 -3.81
C GLU A 148 -18.42 23.40 -4.91
N TRP A 149 -19.38 22.55 -4.54
CA TRP A 149 -20.46 22.17 -5.44
C TRP A 149 -21.31 23.39 -5.78
N PRO A 150 -21.75 23.56 -7.04
CA PRO A 150 -22.66 24.64 -7.40
C PRO A 150 -23.93 24.60 -6.55
N THR A 151 -24.37 25.76 -6.05
CA THR A 151 -25.55 25.88 -5.17
C THR A 151 -26.85 25.34 -5.76
N TRP A 152 -26.93 25.20 -7.08
CA TRP A 152 -28.08 24.63 -7.77
C TRP A 152 -28.10 23.09 -7.78
N MET A 153 -27.01 22.42 -7.39
CA MET A 153 -26.91 20.97 -7.42
C MET A 153 -27.79 20.35 -6.32
N PRO A 154 -28.72 19.44 -6.64
CA PRO A 154 -29.55 18.80 -5.64
C PRO A 154 -28.70 17.96 -4.66
N PHE A 155 -29.10 17.94 -3.40
CA PHE A 155 -28.51 17.19 -2.28
C PHE A 155 -27.13 17.64 -1.78
N VAL A 156 -26.22 18.11 -2.63
CA VAL A 156 -24.83 18.46 -2.28
C VAL A 156 -24.44 19.90 -2.61
N GLY A 157 -25.39 20.73 -3.08
CA GLY A 157 -25.11 22.11 -3.48
C GLY A 157 -24.56 22.95 -2.34
N GLY A 158 -23.40 23.58 -2.55
CA GLY A 158 -22.66 24.33 -1.53
C GLY A 158 -21.72 23.50 -0.66
N ASP A 159 -21.72 22.17 -0.77
CA ASP A 159 -20.77 21.33 -0.02
C ASP A 159 -19.36 21.42 -0.63
N HIS A 160 -18.34 21.29 0.22
CA HIS A 160 -16.95 21.24 -0.20
C HIS A 160 -16.63 19.91 -0.88
N PHE A 161 -16.07 19.96 -2.09
CA PHE A 161 -15.73 18.80 -2.91
C PHE A 161 -14.22 18.72 -3.15
N VAL A 162 -13.65 17.56 -2.83
CA VAL A 162 -12.27 17.22 -3.16
C VAL A 162 -12.27 15.96 -4.04
N PHE A 163 -11.85 16.12 -5.30
CA PHE A 163 -11.57 14.99 -6.18
C PHE A 163 -10.25 14.36 -5.78
N PHE A 164 -10.32 13.07 -5.41
CA PHE A 164 -9.20 12.25 -4.95
C PHE A 164 -8.69 12.62 -3.54
N SER A 165 -9.54 12.35 -2.53
CA SER A 165 -9.21 12.47 -1.11
C SER A 165 -8.28 11.39 -0.50
N PRO A 166 -8.05 10.19 -1.08
CA PRO A 166 -7.22 9.19 -0.43
C PRO A 166 -5.77 9.64 -0.22
N VAL A 167 -5.24 9.36 0.98
CA VAL A 167 -3.81 9.42 1.28
C VAL A 167 -3.24 8.02 1.18
N PHE A 168 -2.10 7.86 0.52
CA PHE A 168 -1.49 6.56 0.26
C PHE A 168 0.03 6.65 0.39
N ASN A 169 0.69 5.49 0.35
CA ASN A 169 2.14 5.41 0.45
C ASN A 169 2.81 4.97 -0.87
N PHE A 170 4.14 4.86 -0.86
CA PHE A 170 4.92 4.49 -2.02
C PHE A 170 4.70 3.03 -2.44
N ALA A 171 4.48 2.14 -1.46
CA ALA A 171 4.05 0.77 -1.71
C ALA A 171 2.70 0.70 -2.45
N ASP A 172 1.69 1.49 -2.05
CA ASP A 172 0.39 1.55 -2.71
C ASP A 172 0.47 2.14 -4.12
N ALA A 173 1.30 3.16 -4.31
CA ALA A 173 1.60 3.71 -5.63
C ALA A 173 2.22 2.64 -6.55
N SER A 174 3.17 1.86 -6.02
CA SER A 174 3.83 0.77 -6.74
C SER A 174 2.85 -0.32 -7.16
N ILE A 175 1.93 -0.72 -6.28
CA ILE A 175 0.85 -1.68 -6.59
C ILE A 175 -0.06 -1.10 -7.68
N SER A 176 -0.56 0.13 -7.48
CA SER A 176 -1.51 0.78 -8.40
C SER A 176 -0.94 0.90 -9.82
N VAL A 177 0.28 1.43 -9.97
CA VAL A 177 0.96 1.55 -11.27
C VAL A 177 1.12 0.18 -11.92
N SER A 178 1.52 -0.84 -11.15
CA SER A 178 1.72 -2.19 -11.67
C SER A 178 0.43 -2.82 -12.15
N VAL A 179 -0.66 -2.67 -11.39
CA VAL A 179 -1.98 -3.19 -11.77
C VAL A 179 -2.45 -2.53 -13.06
N VAL A 180 -2.28 -1.21 -13.21
CA VAL A 180 -2.59 -0.50 -14.46
C VAL A 180 -1.76 -1.04 -15.62
N LEU A 181 -0.44 -1.20 -15.45
CA LEU A 181 0.44 -1.74 -16.50
C LEU A 181 0.09 -3.18 -16.87
N LEU A 182 -0.22 -4.03 -15.89
CA LEU A 182 -0.69 -5.40 -16.10
C LEU A 182 -1.98 -5.42 -16.92
N LEU A 183 -2.94 -4.58 -16.54
CA LEU A 183 -4.22 -4.45 -17.24
C LEU A 183 -4.09 -3.82 -18.62
N LEU A 184 -3.07 -3.01 -18.93
CA LEU A 184 -2.93 -2.40 -20.26
C LEU A 184 -2.09 -3.24 -21.21
N PHE A 185 -0.97 -3.79 -20.73
CA PHE A 185 0.06 -4.37 -21.59
C PHE A 185 0.24 -5.88 -21.44
N TYR A 186 -0.36 -6.49 -20.41
CA TYR A 186 -0.19 -7.92 -20.08
C TYR A 186 -1.52 -8.65 -19.89
N ARG A 187 -2.59 -8.20 -20.57
CA ARG A 187 -3.92 -8.83 -20.51
C ARG A 187 -3.91 -10.30 -20.93
N GLU A 188 -3.10 -10.67 -21.92
CA GLU A 188 -3.02 -12.05 -22.41
C GLU A 188 -2.38 -12.99 -21.39
N GLU A 189 -1.37 -12.52 -20.66
CA GLU A 189 -0.73 -13.28 -19.59
C GLU A 189 -1.71 -13.48 -18.42
N ILE A 190 -2.51 -12.46 -18.11
CA ILE A 190 -3.58 -12.55 -17.10
C ILE A 190 -4.67 -13.54 -17.54
N SER A 191 -5.12 -13.50 -18.80
CA SER A 191 -6.19 -14.38 -19.28
C SER A 191 -5.77 -15.85 -19.26
N LYS A 192 -4.51 -16.16 -19.62
CA LYS A 192 -3.95 -17.52 -19.53
C LYS A 192 -3.97 -18.09 -18.11
N ILE A 193 -3.88 -17.25 -17.07
CA ILE A 193 -4.02 -17.69 -15.67
C ILE A 193 -5.46 -18.11 -15.38
N SER A 194 -6.44 -17.33 -15.86
CA SER A 194 -7.86 -17.61 -15.65
C SER A 194 -8.27 -18.93 -16.30
N ILE A 195 -7.88 -19.15 -17.56
CA ILE A 195 -8.21 -20.36 -18.32
C ILE A 195 -7.61 -21.61 -17.66
N LYS A 196 -6.33 -21.57 -17.26
CA LYS A 196 -5.70 -22.71 -16.59
C LYS A 196 -6.33 -23.05 -15.24
N LYS A 197 -6.91 -22.05 -14.55
CA LYS A 197 -7.64 -22.25 -13.29
C LYS A 197 -9.00 -22.90 -13.52
N GLU A 198 -9.65 -22.61 -14.64
CA GLU A 198 -10.91 -23.24 -15.04
C GLU A 198 -10.69 -24.70 -15.45
N GLU A 199 -9.69 -25.00 -16.28
CA GLU A 199 -9.35 -26.36 -16.69
C GLU A 199 -9.11 -27.28 -15.48
N LYS A 200 -8.32 -26.82 -14.50
CA LYS A 200 -8.05 -27.58 -13.26
C LYS A 200 -9.29 -27.83 -12.40
N LYS A 201 -10.29 -26.95 -12.46
CA LYS A 201 -11.55 -27.15 -11.71
C LYS A 201 -12.50 -28.13 -12.38
N VAL A 202 -12.32 -28.39 -13.68
CA VAL A 202 -13.14 -29.36 -14.43
C VAL A 202 -12.58 -30.78 -14.27
N GLU A 203 -11.29 -30.91 -13.96
CA GLU A 203 -10.60 -32.19 -13.75
C GLU A 203 -10.66 -32.72 -12.30
N GLU A 204 -11.14 -31.93 -11.33
CA GLU A 204 -11.39 -32.31 -9.92
C GLU A 204 -12.87 -32.66 -9.67
#